data_AF-A0A2W5ASA6-F1
#
_entry.id   AF-A0A2W5ASA6-F1
#
_cell.length_a   1.000
_cell.length_b   1.000
_cell.length_c   1.000
_cell.angle_alpha   90.00
_cell.angle_beta   90.00
_cell.angle_gamma   90.00
#
_symmetry.space_group_name_H-M   'P 1'
#
loop_
_entity.id
_entity.type
_entity.pdbx_description
1 polymer ?
#
loop_
_entity_poly.entity_id
_entity_poly.type
_entity_poly.pdbx_seq_one_letter_code
_entity_poly.pdbx_strand_id
1 'polypeptide(L)'
;MSTVKDPTAKGNSGFLWGIGVLLVIIAVVLGFIFYQNRGANMQGLEGFAKENVNMEMSFGDNAVTLKAADAKDAPEVELYEDYSCPHCSDLAKETDGQMKEKIEQGKLIVKVRTLNFLDGSQNGIESIKSNDGHSYKAAAAIEQVAKSGDVQLYWNLRKYLMDE
;
A
#
# COMPACT_ATOMS: atom_id res chain seq x y z
N MET A 1 -0.58 -34.16 -51.48
CA MET A 1 0.07 -32.84 -51.42
C MET A 1 -0.96 -31.85 -50.88
N SER A 2 -0.88 -31.49 -49.59
CA SER A 2 -1.75 -30.45 -49.04
C SER A 2 -1.24 -29.10 -49.50
N THR A 3 -1.99 -28.43 -50.37
CA THR A 3 -1.64 -27.08 -50.83
C THR A 3 -1.86 -26.12 -49.66
N VAL A 4 -0.78 -25.49 -49.18
CA VAL A 4 -0.89 -24.41 -48.18
C VAL A 4 -1.31 -23.17 -48.97
N LYS A 5 -2.55 -22.72 -48.75
CA LYS A 5 -3.05 -21.50 -49.37
C LYS A 5 -2.45 -20.29 -48.65
N ASP A 6 -1.89 -19.37 -49.43
CA ASP A 6 -1.39 -18.09 -48.94
C ASP A 6 -2.54 -17.29 -48.30
N PRO A 7 -2.47 -17.00 -46.98
CA PRO A 7 -3.54 -16.33 -46.25
C PRO A 7 -3.78 -14.88 -46.72
N THR A 8 -2.81 -14.28 -47.41
CA THR A 8 -2.85 -12.92 -47.96
C THR A 8 -3.18 -12.85 -49.46
N ALA A 9 -3.49 -13.98 -50.10
CA ALA A 9 -3.86 -14.01 -51.52
C ALA A 9 -5.15 -13.22 -51.80
N LYS A 10 -5.17 -12.52 -52.95
CA LYS A 10 -6.27 -11.66 -53.41
C LYS A 10 -7.57 -12.48 -53.57
N GLY A 11 -8.44 -12.44 -52.57
CA GLY A 11 -9.71 -13.17 -52.51
C GLY A 11 -10.02 -13.89 -51.19
N ASN A 12 -9.07 -13.97 -50.23
CA ASN A 12 -9.30 -14.66 -48.96
C ASN A 12 -9.85 -13.70 -47.87
N SER A 13 -11.09 -13.23 -48.06
CA SER A 13 -11.77 -12.31 -47.13
C SER A 13 -11.90 -12.86 -45.70
N GLY A 14 -11.87 -14.19 -45.51
CA GLY A 14 -11.94 -14.82 -44.20
C GLY A 14 -10.73 -14.55 -43.29
N PHE A 15 -9.52 -14.44 -43.85
CA PHE A 15 -8.32 -14.14 -43.05
C PHE A 15 -8.26 -12.68 -42.62
N LEU A 16 -8.59 -11.76 -43.53
CA LEU A 16 -8.71 -10.33 -43.21
C LEU A 16 -9.84 -10.05 -42.21
N TRP A 17 -10.96 -10.76 -42.34
CA TRP A 17 -12.05 -10.67 -41.37
C TRP A 17 -11.65 -11.21 -39.99
N GLY A 18 -10.92 -12.34 -39.94
CA GLY A 18 -10.38 -12.88 -38.70
C GLY A 18 -9.43 -11.91 -37.96
N ILE A 19 -8.55 -11.23 -38.69
CA ILE A 19 -7.68 -10.19 -38.12
C ILE A 19 -8.51 -9.00 -37.63
N GLY A 20 -9.51 -8.56 -38.41
CA GLY A 20 -10.40 -7.47 -38.01
C GLY A 20 -11.14 -7.75 -36.71
N VAL A 21 -11.71 -8.96 -36.57
CA VAL A 21 -12.40 -9.39 -35.34
C VAL A 21 -11.44 -9.44 -34.16
N LEU A 22 -10.23 -9.95 -34.35
CA LEU A 22 -9.21 -10.00 -33.29
C LEU A 22 -8.83 -8.61 -32.78
N LEU A 23 -8.62 -7.65 -33.68
CA LEU A 23 -8.28 -6.27 -33.31
C LEU A 23 -9.40 -5.58 -32.53
N VAL A 24 -10.67 -5.85 -32.90
CA VAL A 24 -11.83 -5.34 -32.17
C VAL A 24 -11.88 -5.90 -30.75
N ILE A 25 -11.64 -7.21 -30.58
CA ILE A 25 -11.60 -7.83 -29.25
C ILE A 25 -10.49 -7.23 -28.39
N ILE A 26 -9.29 -7.03 -28.94
CA ILE A 26 -8.17 -6.38 -28.23
C ILE A 26 -8.56 -4.96 -27.80
N ALA A 27 -9.15 -4.17 -28.69
CA ALA A 27 -9.60 -2.81 -28.38
C ALA A 27 -10.67 -2.78 -27.28
N VAL A 28 -11.61 -3.74 -27.30
CA VAL A 28 -12.65 -3.87 -26.26
C VAL A 28 -12.03 -4.26 -24.92
N VAL A 29 -11.09 -5.19 -24.88
CA VAL A 29 -10.40 -5.60 -23.65
C VAL A 29 -9.59 -4.43 -23.06
N LEU A 30 -8.81 -3.73 -23.90
CA LEU A 30 -8.05 -2.55 -23.46
C LEU A 30 -8.98 -1.42 -22.98
N GLY A 31 -10.08 -1.18 -23.70
CA GLY A 31 -11.10 -0.22 -23.30
C GLY A 31 -11.76 -0.59 -21.97
N PHE A 32 -12.05 -1.88 -21.75
CA PHE A 32 -12.62 -2.39 -20.50
C PHE A 32 -11.64 -2.28 -19.33
N ILE A 33 -10.36 -2.62 -19.52
CA ILE A 33 -9.30 -2.42 -18.51
C ILE A 33 -9.19 -0.94 -18.16
N PHE A 34 -9.13 -0.06 -19.17
CA PHE A 34 -9.02 1.38 -18.96
C PHE A 34 -10.28 1.97 -18.29
N TYR A 35 -11.46 1.44 -18.60
CA TYR A 35 -12.72 1.83 -18.00
C TYR A 35 -12.83 1.37 -16.53
N GLN A 36 -12.42 0.14 -16.21
CA GLN A 36 -12.32 -0.31 -14.82
C GLN A 36 -11.30 0.52 -14.03
N ASN A 37 -10.15 0.85 -14.62
CA ASN A 37 -9.13 1.66 -13.96
C ASN A 37 -9.55 3.13 -13.75
N ARG A 38 -10.50 3.65 -14.53
CA ARG A 38 -11.09 4.99 -14.32
C ARG A 38 -12.02 5.05 -13.10
N GLY A 39 -12.51 3.92 -12.58
CA GLY A 39 -13.35 3.85 -11.39
C GLY A 39 -12.57 3.94 -10.07
N ALA A 40 -11.25 3.75 -10.10
CA ALA A 40 -10.37 3.93 -8.94
C ALA A 40 -10.03 5.41 -8.71
N ASN A 41 -11.00 6.31 -8.88
CA ASN A 41 -10.91 7.64 -8.27
C ASN A 41 -11.07 7.42 -6.78
N MET A 42 -9.95 7.26 -6.08
CA MET A 42 -9.92 7.15 -4.63
C MET A 42 -10.28 8.52 -4.06
N GLN A 43 -11.59 8.79 -3.95
CA GLN A 43 -12.12 9.95 -3.23
C GLN A 43 -11.49 9.95 -1.82
N GLY A 44 -10.75 11.01 -1.47
CA GLY A 44 -9.97 11.10 -0.23
C GLY A 44 -8.45 11.09 -0.40
N LEU A 45 -7.92 10.60 -1.52
CA LEU A 45 -6.47 10.61 -1.83
C LEU A 45 -6.07 11.75 -2.79
N GLU A 46 -6.96 12.72 -3.01
CA GLU A 46 -6.71 13.89 -3.85
C GLU A 46 -5.58 14.74 -3.25
N GLY A 47 -4.44 14.82 -3.95
CA GLY A 47 -3.27 15.56 -3.47
C GLY A 47 -2.32 14.75 -2.58
N PHE A 48 -2.62 13.49 -2.26
CA PHE A 48 -1.68 12.64 -1.54
C PHE A 48 -0.52 12.20 -2.46
N ALA A 49 0.66 12.76 -2.20
CA ALA A 49 1.87 12.42 -2.95
C ALA A 49 2.52 11.16 -2.38
N LYS A 50 2.48 10.07 -3.14
CA LYS A 50 3.17 8.83 -2.78
C LYS A 50 4.68 9.07 -2.68
N GLU A 51 5.26 8.69 -1.55
CA GLU A 51 6.70 8.65 -1.35
C GLU A 51 7.27 7.28 -1.71
N ASN A 52 8.44 7.28 -2.34
CA ASN A 52 9.24 6.07 -2.49
C ASN A 52 10.12 5.88 -1.27
N VAL A 53 10.11 4.66 -0.73
CA VAL A 53 10.99 4.26 0.37
C VAL A 53 12.04 3.24 -0.09
N ASN A 54 13.24 3.28 0.49
CA ASN A 54 14.31 2.33 0.21
C ASN A 54 14.74 1.62 1.50
N MET A 55 13.82 0.84 2.06
CA MET A 55 14.00 0.11 3.30
C MET A 55 13.29 -1.24 3.23
N GLU A 56 13.70 -2.17 4.08
CA GLU A 56 13.04 -3.45 4.29
C GLU A 56 12.03 -3.35 5.42
N MET A 57 11.01 -4.18 5.34
CA MET A 57 9.98 -4.32 6.36
C MET A 57 9.85 -5.79 6.76
N SER A 58 9.71 -6.04 8.06
CA SER A 58 9.26 -7.33 8.59
C SER A 58 8.21 -7.14 9.67
N PHE A 59 7.23 -8.03 9.71
CA PHE A 59 6.20 -8.03 10.74
C PHE A 59 6.37 -9.23 11.68
N GLY A 60 6.46 -8.96 12.98
CA GLY A 60 6.62 -9.96 14.02
C GLY A 60 6.63 -9.31 15.40
N ASP A 61 6.38 -10.09 16.47
CA ASP A 61 6.32 -9.56 17.84
C ASP A 61 5.36 -8.36 18.01
N ASN A 62 4.24 -8.36 17.29
CA ASN A 62 3.28 -7.25 17.24
C ASN A 62 3.93 -5.89 16.88
N ALA A 63 5.00 -5.91 16.08
CA ALA A 63 5.68 -4.73 15.60
C ALA A 63 6.00 -4.83 14.11
N VAL A 64 5.98 -3.69 13.44
CA VAL A 64 6.54 -3.53 12.10
C VAL A 64 7.96 -3.01 12.25
N THR A 65 8.94 -3.83 11.89
CA THR A 65 10.35 -3.44 11.90
C THR A 65 10.73 -2.86 10.54
N LEU A 66 11.23 -1.63 10.53
CA LEU A 66 11.75 -0.92 9.37
C LEU A 66 13.27 -0.75 9.52
N LYS A 67 14.03 -1.14 8.49
CA LYS A 67 15.50 -1.06 8.48
C LYS A 67 16.06 -1.00 7.06
N ALA A 68 17.28 -0.50 6.88
CA ALA A 68 18.02 -0.75 5.63
C ALA A 68 18.44 -2.23 5.52
N ALA A 69 18.61 -2.73 4.30
CA ALA A 69 19.03 -4.11 4.03
C ALA A 69 20.41 -4.47 4.63
N ASP A 70 21.30 -3.48 4.75
CA ASP A 70 22.67 -3.63 5.26
C ASP A 70 22.84 -3.16 6.71
N ALA A 71 21.76 -2.77 7.39
CA ALA A 71 21.80 -2.36 8.80
C ALA A 71 22.17 -3.55 9.71
N LYS A 72 23.36 -3.49 10.34
CA LYS A 72 23.84 -4.54 11.25
C LYS A 72 24.01 -4.11 12.70
N ASP A 73 24.23 -2.82 12.96
CA ASP A 73 24.54 -2.30 14.31
C ASP A 73 23.90 -0.91 14.57
N ALA A 74 22.80 -0.60 13.88
CA ALA A 74 22.10 0.67 14.09
C ALA A 74 21.32 0.66 15.41
N PRO A 75 21.22 1.81 16.12
CA PRO A 75 20.31 1.94 17.25
C PRO A 75 18.89 1.52 16.89
N GLU A 76 18.27 0.76 17.78
CA GLU A 76 16.88 0.34 17.67
C GLU A 76 15.99 1.25 18.52
N VAL A 77 14.88 1.70 17.95
CA VAL A 77 13.87 2.50 18.64
C VAL A 77 12.51 1.82 18.50
N GLU A 78 11.77 1.74 19.59
CA GLU A 78 10.37 1.34 19.57
C GLU A 78 9.48 2.58 19.52
N LEU A 79 8.66 2.69 18.47
CA LEU A 79 7.72 3.77 18.25
C LEU A 79 6.31 3.26 18.56
N TYR A 80 5.75 3.70 19.67
CA TYR A 80 4.37 3.40 20.04
C TYR A 80 3.45 4.50 19.54
N GLU A 81 2.43 4.13 18.78
CA GLU A 81 1.52 5.09 18.15
C GLU A 81 0.09 4.57 18.05
N ASP A 82 -0.87 5.49 18.00
CA ASP A 82 -2.29 5.21 17.82
C ASP A 82 -2.83 6.20 16.78
N TYR A 83 -3.53 5.70 15.77
CA TYR A 83 -4.03 6.49 14.63
C TYR A 83 -5.13 7.49 15.00
N SER A 84 -5.66 7.44 16.22
CA SER A 84 -6.59 8.45 16.73
C SER A 84 -5.90 9.48 17.63
N CYS A 85 -4.57 9.42 17.80
CA CYS A 85 -3.81 10.28 18.71
C CYS A 85 -3.29 11.54 17.98
N PRO A 86 -3.78 12.74 18.32
CA PRO A 86 -3.33 13.97 17.66
C PRO A 86 -1.83 14.23 17.82
N HIS A 87 -1.26 13.88 18.98
CA HIS A 87 0.17 14.08 19.22
C HIS A 87 1.06 13.03 18.55
N CYS A 88 0.51 11.84 18.21
CA CYS A 88 1.20 10.92 17.31
C CYS A 88 1.23 11.48 15.89
N SER A 89 0.15 12.11 15.43
CA SER A 89 0.10 12.84 14.16
C SER A 89 1.13 13.99 14.13
N ASP A 90 1.16 14.83 15.17
CA ASP A 90 2.14 15.92 15.28
C ASP A 90 3.58 15.39 15.20
N LEU A 91 3.88 14.32 15.95
CA LEU A 91 5.21 13.69 15.94
C LEU A 91 5.56 13.13 14.56
N ALA A 92 4.62 12.46 13.89
CA ALA A 92 4.82 11.91 12.55
C ALA A 92 5.14 13.03 11.54
N LYS A 93 4.36 14.11 11.54
CA LYS A 93 4.56 15.28 10.67
C LYS A 93 5.95 15.91 10.83
N GLU A 94 6.43 16.02 12.07
CA GLU A 94 7.72 16.64 12.38
C GLU A 94 8.92 15.71 12.17
N THR A 95 8.74 14.39 12.30
CA THR A 95 9.88 13.46 12.41
C THR A 95 9.93 12.35 11.37
N ASP A 96 8.85 12.01 10.66
CA ASP A 96 8.83 10.86 9.75
C ASP A 96 9.82 11.01 8.60
N GLY A 97 10.01 12.22 8.07
CA GLY A 97 11.01 12.49 7.03
C GLY A 97 12.44 12.21 7.51
N GLN A 98 12.77 12.62 8.74
CA GLN A 98 14.08 12.37 9.35
C GLN A 98 14.27 10.90 9.73
N MET A 99 13.19 10.27 10.21
CA MET A 99 13.15 8.84 10.53
C MET A 99 13.43 8.01 9.28
N LYS A 100 12.71 8.28 8.18
CA LYS A 100 12.91 7.66 6.87
C LYS A 100 14.36 7.75 6.43
N GLU A 101 14.91 8.96 6.40
CA GLU A 101 16.29 9.20 5.97
C GLU A 101 17.29 8.38 6.81
N LYS A 102 17.14 8.36 8.14
CA LYS A 102 18.03 7.60 9.02
C LYS A 102 17.89 6.10 8.85
N ILE A 103 16.68 5.59 8.62
CA ILE A 103 16.44 4.18 8.32
C ILE A 103 17.14 3.80 7.02
N GLU A 104 16.93 4.56 5.94
CA GLU A 104 17.48 4.29 4.62
C GLU A 104 19.02 4.40 4.58
N GLN A 105 19.60 5.24 5.45
CA GLN A 105 21.05 5.32 5.64
C GLN A 105 21.63 4.20 6.52
N GLY A 106 20.81 3.26 7.00
CA GLY A 106 21.23 2.20 7.91
C GLY A 106 21.65 2.69 9.30
N LYS A 107 21.23 3.90 9.69
CA LYS A 107 21.58 4.55 10.96
C LYS A 107 20.51 4.40 12.04
N LEU A 108 19.36 3.82 11.70
CA LEU A 108 18.25 3.63 12.63
C LEU A 108 17.46 2.37 12.23
N ILE A 109 17.07 1.59 13.23
CA ILE A 109 16.07 0.53 13.09
C ILE A 109 14.85 0.97 13.89
N VAL A 110 13.67 0.96 13.28
CA VAL A 110 12.43 1.38 13.95
C VAL A 110 11.48 0.22 14.04
N LYS A 111 10.99 -0.07 15.25
CA LYS A 111 9.90 -0.99 15.52
C LYS A 111 8.63 -0.19 15.81
N VAL A 112 7.78 -0.07 14.81
CA VAL A 112 6.47 0.57 14.97
C VAL A 112 5.51 -0.39 15.65
N ARG A 113 5.01 0.00 16.81
CA ARG A 113 4.06 -0.73 17.65
C ARG A 113 2.74 0.03 17.68
N THR A 114 1.86 -0.33 16.75
CA THR A 114 0.54 0.25 16.65
C THR A 114 -0.34 -0.18 17.82
N LEU A 115 -1.02 0.80 18.42
CA LEU A 115 -1.94 0.66 19.53
C LEU A 115 -3.37 1.07 19.11
N ASN A 116 -4.34 0.78 19.98
CA ASN A 116 -5.74 1.17 19.82
C ASN A 116 -6.37 1.67 21.14
N PHE A 117 -5.56 2.20 22.04
CA PHE A 117 -6.02 2.56 23.39
C PHE A 117 -7.01 3.73 23.39
N LEU A 118 -7.03 4.54 22.33
CA LEU A 118 -7.96 5.66 22.18
C LEU A 118 -9.37 5.25 21.74
N ASP A 119 -9.59 3.96 21.42
CA ASP A 119 -10.95 3.42 21.31
C ASP A 119 -11.60 3.22 22.70
N GLY A 120 -10.84 3.41 23.78
CA GLY A 120 -11.35 3.49 25.14
C GLY A 120 -12.26 4.71 25.36
N SER A 121 -13.49 4.46 25.81
CA SER A 121 -14.45 5.50 26.20
C SER A 121 -14.62 5.56 27.72
N GLN A 122 -15.58 6.36 28.21
CA GLN A 122 -15.90 6.45 29.65
C GLN A 122 -16.28 5.09 30.29
N ASN A 123 -16.59 4.07 29.47
CA ASN A 123 -16.85 2.70 29.90
C ASN A 123 -15.57 1.83 30.06
N GLY A 124 -14.38 2.43 30.01
CA GLY A 124 -13.11 1.74 30.27
C GLY A 124 -12.69 0.74 29.18
N ILE A 125 -11.95 -0.30 29.57
CA ILE A 125 -11.31 -1.28 28.67
C ILE A 125 -12.32 -2.07 27.82
N GLU A 126 -13.60 -2.09 28.19
CA GLU A 126 -14.64 -2.85 27.48
C GLU A 126 -14.92 -2.32 26.08
N SER A 127 -14.81 -1.00 25.84
CA SER A 127 -14.94 -0.45 24.48
C SER A 127 -13.72 -0.67 23.59
N ILE A 128 -12.57 -1.05 24.17
CA ILE A 128 -11.43 -1.51 23.37
C ILE A 128 -11.71 -2.93 22.84
N LYS A 129 -12.43 -3.76 23.62
CA LYS A 129 -12.75 -5.15 23.25
C LYS A 129 -13.81 -5.26 22.16
N SER A 130 -14.61 -4.22 21.93
CA SER A 130 -15.61 -4.22 20.85
C SER A 130 -14.97 -4.16 19.47
N ASN A 131 -13.68 -3.79 19.35
CA ASN A 131 -12.93 -3.83 18.10
C ASN A 131 -13.64 -3.06 16.96
N ASP A 132 -14.30 -1.96 17.29
CA ASP A 132 -15.15 -1.19 16.38
C ASP A 132 -14.75 0.29 16.24
N GLY A 133 -13.87 0.77 17.12
CA GLY A 133 -13.32 2.12 17.09
C GLY A 133 -12.38 2.37 15.91
N HIS A 134 -12.05 3.65 15.72
CA HIS A 134 -11.21 4.11 14.61
C HIS A 134 -9.79 3.54 14.73
N SER A 135 -9.21 3.58 15.93
CA SER A 135 -7.85 3.17 16.20
C SER A 135 -7.65 1.69 15.86
N TYR A 136 -8.59 0.84 16.26
CA TYR A 136 -8.60 -0.59 15.93
C TYR A 136 -8.73 -0.83 14.43
N LYS A 137 -9.66 -0.14 13.75
CA LYS A 137 -9.85 -0.32 12.30
C LYS A 137 -8.60 0.08 11.52
N ALA A 138 -8.00 1.21 11.86
CA ALA A 138 -6.76 1.68 11.25
C ALA A 138 -5.60 0.71 11.55
N ALA A 139 -5.46 0.27 12.80
CA ALA A 139 -4.46 -0.71 13.19
C ALA A 139 -4.61 -2.04 12.43
N ALA A 140 -5.83 -2.56 12.32
CA ALA A 140 -6.12 -3.79 11.59
C ALA A 140 -5.82 -3.66 10.09
N ALA A 141 -6.13 -2.52 9.47
CA ALA A 141 -5.80 -2.26 8.07
C ALA A 141 -4.28 -2.24 7.85
N ILE A 142 -3.56 -1.49 8.68
CA ILE A 142 -2.09 -1.40 8.63
C ILE A 142 -1.43 -2.75 8.90
N GLU A 143 -1.96 -3.56 9.81
CA GLU A 143 -1.45 -4.89 10.09
C GLU A 143 -1.56 -5.82 8.85
N GLN A 144 -2.68 -5.75 8.11
CA GLN A 144 -2.80 -6.53 6.86
C GLN A 144 -1.80 -6.08 5.80
N VAL A 145 -1.53 -4.79 5.71
CA VAL A 145 -0.49 -4.26 4.83
C VAL A 145 0.90 -4.71 5.28
N ALA A 146 1.18 -4.69 6.58
CA ALA A 146 2.44 -5.20 7.12
C ALA A 146 2.64 -6.69 6.80
N LYS A 147 1.57 -7.50 6.92
CA LYS A 147 1.57 -8.93 6.57
C LYS A 147 1.79 -9.20 5.07
N SER A 148 1.42 -8.27 4.20
CA SER A 148 1.64 -8.42 2.75
C SER A 148 3.11 -8.26 2.35
N GLY A 149 3.92 -7.61 3.19
CA GLY A 149 5.33 -7.30 2.91
C GLY A 149 5.52 -6.08 1.99
N ASP A 150 4.46 -5.39 1.59
CA ASP A 150 4.57 -4.19 0.75
C ASP A 150 4.93 -2.95 1.60
N VAL A 151 6.24 -2.73 1.75
CA VAL A 151 6.80 -1.59 2.50
C VAL A 151 6.42 -0.23 1.91
N GLN A 152 6.20 -0.15 0.58
CA GLN A 152 5.78 1.10 -0.06
C GLN A 152 4.36 1.44 0.35
N LEU A 153 3.46 0.45 0.29
CA LEU A 153 2.08 0.62 0.72
C LEU A 153 2.00 0.91 2.22
N TYR A 154 2.78 0.20 3.04
CA TYR A 154 2.82 0.41 4.49
C TYR A 154 3.19 1.85 4.85
N TRP A 155 4.32 2.35 4.33
CA TRP A 155 4.81 3.69 4.65
C TRP A 155 3.80 4.76 4.28
N ASN A 156 3.26 4.67 3.06
CA ASN A 156 2.33 5.67 2.54
C ASN A 156 0.96 5.61 3.23
N LEU A 157 0.44 4.41 3.54
CA LEU A 157 -0.82 4.28 4.25
C LEU A 157 -0.69 4.76 5.69
N ARG A 158 0.42 4.44 6.39
CA ARG A 158 0.68 4.94 7.74
C ARG A 158 0.72 6.47 7.74
N LYS A 159 1.46 7.08 6.79
CA LYS A 159 1.54 8.53 6.63
C LYS A 159 0.16 9.13 6.42
N TYR A 160 -0.62 8.58 5.48
CA TYR A 160 -1.98 9.03 5.20
C TYR A 160 -2.87 9.00 6.46
N LEU A 161 -2.89 7.88 7.19
CA LEU A 161 -3.69 7.73 8.42
C LEU A 161 -3.23 8.63 9.58
N MET A 162 -1.97 9.05 9.59
CA MET A 162 -1.46 10.01 10.56
C MET A 162 -1.69 11.47 10.12
N ASP A 163 -1.98 11.72 8.85
CA ASP A 163 -2.25 13.07 8.33
C ASP A 163 -3.73 13.47 8.45
N GLU A 164 -4.64 12.51 8.67
CA GLU A 164 -6.09 12.72 8.91
C GLU A 164 -6.43 13.45 10.23
#